data_AF-A0A5R2N1C6-F1
#
_entry.id   AF-A0A5R2N1C6-F1
#
_cell.length_a   1.000
_cell.length_b   1.000
_cell.length_c   1.000
_cell.angle_alpha   90.00
_cell.angle_beta   90.00
_cell.angle_gamma   90.00
#
_symmetry.space_group_name_H-M   'P 1'
#
loop_
_entity.id
_entity.type
_entity.pdbx_description
1 polymer ?
#
loop_
_entity_poly.entity_id
_entity_poly.type
_entity_poly.pdbx_seq_one_letter_code
_entity_poly.pdbx_strand_id
1 'polypeptide(L)'
;DLERRGEGARTLALLLFRVDGAVSRIALGTSRPMREPLLIRKLFHERLAALEQHIDAGYGFDLVRLSVLAVAAFDTQQTDLTGEAADDGADIALFADRIRARLGESAVLQPVPVESHLPERAVAIVPFSEAPRRTTPP
;
A
#
# COMPACT_ATOMS: atom_id res chain seq x y z
N ASP A 1 17.56 5.48 -2.32
CA ASP A 1 17.98 4.49 -1.29
C ASP A 1 17.35 3.13 -1.53
N LEU A 2 16.01 3.04 -1.54
CA LEU A 2 15.25 1.82 -1.88
C LEU A 2 15.70 1.13 -3.18
N GLU A 3 15.88 1.91 -4.25
CA GLU A 3 16.35 1.41 -5.54
C GLU A 3 17.75 0.78 -5.44
N ARG A 4 18.69 1.47 -4.78
CA ARG A 4 20.05 0.96 -4.52
C ARG A 4 20.03 -0.36 -3.74
N ARG A 5 19.02 -0.56 -2.89
CA ARG A 5 18.86 -1.77 -2.06
C ARG A 5 18.05 -2.89 -2.71
N GLY A 6 17.51 -2.69 -3.91
CA GLY A 6 16.65 -3.73 -4.50
C GLY A 6 15.33 -3.92 -3.74
N GLU A 7 14.83 -2.91 -3.03
CA GLU A 7 13.58 -2.98 -2.25
C GLU A 7 12.51 -1.97 -2.64
N GLY A 8 11.24 -2.37 -2.69
CA GLY A 8 10.09 -1.47 -2.80
C GLY A 8 9.36 -1.29 -1.48
N ALA A 9 8.72 -0.14 -1.28
CA ALA A 9 7.89 0.10 -0.11
C ALA A 9 6.63 -0.78 -0.15
N ARG A 10 6.28 -1.37 1.00
CA ARG A 10 5.02 -2.09 1.25
C ARG A 10 4.09 -1.32 2.18
N THR A 11 4.66 -0.56 3.09
CA THR A 11 3.90 0.30 4.00
C THR A 11 4.64 1.62 4.14
N LEU A 12 3.94 2.72 3.91
CA LEU A 12 4.45 4.07 4.08
C LEU A 12 3.66 4.79 5.18
N ALA A 13 4.30 5.75 5.83
CA ALA A 13 3.65 6.66 6.75
C ALA A 13 4.09 8.10 6.53
N LEU A 14 3.12 8.99 6.44
CA LEU A 14 3.28 10.43 6.52
C LEU A 14 2.97 10.85 7.96
N LEU A 15 3.94 11.46 8.62
CA LEU A 15 3.75 12.06 9.94
C LEU A 15 3.79 13.57 9.79
N LEU A 16 2.77 14.22 10.36
CA LEU A 16 2.62 15.66 10.40
C LEU A 16 2.76 16.10 11.85
N PHE A 17 3.82 16.84 12.16
CA PHE A 17 4.08 17.37 13.50
C PHE A 17 3.54 18.80 13.54
N ARG A 18 2.63 19.07 14.46
CA ARG A 18 2.06 20.39 14.67
C ARG A 18 2.95 21.21 15.60
N VAL A 19 2.88 22.53 15.46
CA VAL A 19 3.60 23.49 16.31
C VAL A 19 3.27 23.31 17.80
N ASP A 20 2.06 22.86 18.13
CA ASP A 20 1.63 22.59 19.51
C ASP A 20 2.03 21.19 20.03
N GLY A 21 2.81 20.43 19.26
CA GLY A 21 3.33 19.11 19.61
C GLY A 21 2.40 17.94 19.25
N ALA A 22 1.19 18.19 18.74
CA ALA A 22 0.33 17.11 18.26
C ALA A 22 0.90 16.45 17.00
N VAL A 23 0.78 15.12 16.88
CA VAL A 23 1.32 14.36 15.75
C VAL A 23 0.21 13.56 15.08
N SER A 24 -0.07 13.87 13.81
CA SER A 24 -0.96 13.08 12.98
C SER A 24 -0.17 12.05 12.19
N ARG A 25 -0.58 10.77 12.26
CA ARG A 25 0.04 9.67 11.53
C ARG A 25 -0.91 9.12 10.48
N ILE A 26 -0.48 9.17 9.23
CA ILE A 26 -1.26 8.72 8.08
C ILE A 26 -0.49 7.59 7.41
N ALA A 27 -0.97 6.35 7.56
CA ALA A 27 -0.33 5.17 6.99
C ALA A 27 -1.05 4.71 5.71
N LEU A 28 -0.29 4.06 4.84
CA LEU A 28 -0.75 3.45 3.59
C LEU A 28 -0.05 2.11 3.37
N GLY A 29 -0.81 1.07 3.03
CA GLY A 29 -0.28 -0.21 2.57
C GLY A 29 -0.44 -0.37 1.05
N THR A 30 0.62 -0.79 0.37
CA THR A 30 0.60 -1.11 -1.06
C THR A 30 0.50 -2.61 -1.29
N SER A 31 -0.16 -3.00 -2.38
CA SER A 31 -0.43 -4.40 -2.72
C SER A 31 0.73 -5.05 -3.47
N ARG A 32 1.58 -4.24 -4.10
CA ARG A 32 2.88 -4.62 -4.64
C ARG A 32 3.98 -3.72 -4.06
N PRO A 33 5.25 -4.20 -3.99
CA PRO A 33 6.36 -3.34 -3.65
C PRO A 33 6.36 -2.12 -4.58
N MET A 34 6.42 -0.91 -4.05
CA MET A 34 6.31 0.33 -4.83
C MET A 34 7.54 1.22 -4.62
N ARG A 35 8.12 1.72 -5.71
CA ARG A 35 9.21 2.71 -5.68
C ARG A 35 8.90 4.00 -6.44
N GLU A 36 7.82 4.01 -7.22
CA GLU A 36 7.50 5.11 -8.13
C GLU A 36 6.96 6.35 -7.38
N PRO A 37 7.71 7.47 -7.32
CA PRO A 37 7.33 8.62 -6.49
C PRO A 37 5.99 9.23 -6.87
N LEU A 38 5.65 9.24 -8.17
CA LEU A 38 4.39 9.78 -8.66
C LEU A 38 3.19 8.97 -8.19
N LEU A 39 3.32 7.64 -8.14
CA LEU A 39 2.26 6.76 -7.65
C LEU A 39 2.09 6.89 -6.13
N ILE A 40 3.21 6.93 -5.39
CA ILE A 40 3.19 7.15 -3.92
C ILE A 40 2.48 8.46 -3.59
N ARG A 41 2.81 9.55 -4.30
CA ARG A 41 2.16 10.86 -4.12
C ARG A 41 0.65 10.79 -4.39
N LYS A 42 0.23 10.10 -5.45
CA LYS A 42 -1.20 9.91 -5.76
C LYS A 42 -1.92 9.18 -4.64
N LEU A 43 -1.35 8.12 -4.08
CA LEU A 43 -1.97 7.39 -2.96
C LEU A 43 -2.13 8.27 -1.71
N PHE A 44 -1.11 9.05 -1.36
CA PHE A 44 -1.24 10.01 -0.25
C PHE A 44 -2.26 11.11 -0.53
N HIS A 45 -2.36 11.59 -1.76
CA HIS A 45 -3.40 12.56 -2.14
C HIS A 45 -4.81 11.99 -1.92
N GLU A 46 -5.09 10.77 -2.39
CA GLU A 46 -6.38 10.10 -2.17
C GLU A 46 -6.69 9.93 -0.67
N ARG A 47 -5.67 9.55 0.12
CA ARG A 47 -5.82 9.37 1.57
C ARG A 47 -6.04 10.67 2.32
N LEU A 48 -5.33 11.72 1.95
CA LEU A 48 -5.50 13.05 2.52
C LEU A 48 -6.87 13.62 2.17
N ALA A 49 -7.33 13.49 0.92
CA ALA A 49 -8.67 13.87 0.50
C ALA A 49 -9.78 13.15 1.30
N ALA A 50 -9.52 11.91 1.74
CA ALA A 50 -10.43 11.20 2.66
C ALA A 50 -10.39 11.70 4.10
N LEU A 51 -9.28 12.30 4.50
CA LEU A 51 -9.04 12.78 5.86
C LEU A 51 -9.16 14.30 6.00
N GLU A 52 -9.53 15.05 4.96
CA GLU A 52 -9.54 16.52 5.00
C GLU A 52 -10.26 17.10 6.22
N GLN A 53 -11.38 16.50 6.63
CA GLN A 53 -12.14 16.94 7.80
C GLN A 53 -11.54 16.51 9.15
N HIS A 54 -10.52 15.65 9.14
CA HIS A 54 -9.90 15.02 10.30
C HIS A 54 -8.44 15.46 10.52
N ILE A 55 -7.84 16.19 9.56
CA ILE A 55 -6.48 16.73 9.69
C ILE A 55 -6.60 18.21 9.99
N ASP A 56 -6.62 18.53 11.28
CA ASP A 56 -6.57 19.91 11.74
C ASP A 56 -5.11 20.37 11.80
N ALA A 57 -4.78 21.40 11.01
CA ALA A 57 -3.46 22.00 11.02
C ALA A 57 -3.23 22.89 12.25
N GLY A 58 -4.28 23.39 12.93
CA GLY A 58 -4.14 24.38 14.00
C GLY A 58 -3.30 25.58 13.55
N TYR A 59 -2.17 25.81 14.22
CA TYR A 59 -1.17 26.85 13.89
C TYR A 59 -0.21 26.47 12.74
N GLY A 60 -0.42 25.31 12.12
CA GLY A 60 0.42 24.74 11.08
C GLY A 60 1.26 23.55 11.55
N PHE A 61 1.94 22.95 10.58
CA PHE A 61 2.91 21.89 10.81
C PHE A 61 4.33 22.45 10.73
N ASP A 62 5.20 22.07 11.67
CA ASP A 62 6.61 22.46 11.69
C ASP A 62 7.50 21.46 10.94
N LEU A 63 7.12 20.17 10.97
CA LEU A 63 7.84 19.07 10.37
C LEU A 63 6.88 18.12 9.66
N VAL A 64 7.29 17.69 8.47
CA VAL A 64 6.67 16.60 7.73
C VAL A 64 7.70 15.49 7.54
N ARG A 65 7.35 14.28 7.96
CA ARG A 65 8.21 13.10 7.79
C ARG A 65 7.50 12.04 6.99
N LEU A 66 8.06 11.71 5.82
CA LEU A 66 7.69 10.51 5.07
C LEU A 66 8.62 9.36 5.49
N SER A 67 8.05 8.22 5.84
CA SER A 67 8.80 7.03 6.26
C SER A 67 8.30 5.79 5.56
N VAL A 68 9.21 4.86 5.28
CA VAL A 68 8.88 3.51 4.81
C VAL A 68 8.92 2.59 6.03
N LEU A 69 7.78 2.02 6.40
CA LEU A 69 7.64 1.17 7.59
C LEU A 69 7.91 -0.30 7.29
N ALA A 70 7.59 -0.73 6.07
CA ALA A 70 7.83 -2.08 5.60
C ALA A 70 8.27 -2.04 4.13
N VAL A 71 9.18 -2.95 3.81
CA VAL A 71 9.78 -3.11 2.47
C VAL A 71 9.62 -4.55 2.02
N ALA A 72 9.74 -4.77 0.71
CA ALA A 72 9.86 -6.09 0.12
C ALA A 72 10.79 -6.02 -1.09
N ALA A 73 11.34 -7.17 -1.49
CA ALA A 73 12.13 -7.26 -2.72
C ALA A 73 11.31 -6.69 -3.89
N PHE A 74 11.96 -5.87 -4.71
CA PHE A 74 11.36 -5.31 -5.91
C PHE A 74 12.33 -5.64 -7.03
N ASP A 75 12.00 -6.77 -7.67
CA ASP A 75 12.70 -7.25 -8.84
C ASP A 75 12.29 -6.40 -10.04
N THR A 76 13.29 -5.94 -10.80
CA THR A 76 13.04 -5.38 -12.13
C THR A 76 12.44 -6.47 -12.99
N GLN A 77 11.13 -6.35 -13.29
CA GLN A 77 10.52 -7.15 -14.34
C GLN A 77 11.17 -6.78 -15.67
N GLN A 78 11.63 -7.79 -16.40
CA GLN A 78 12.07 -7.63 -17.76
C GLN A 78 10.83 -7.38 -18.64
N THR A 79 10.70 -6.17 -19.15
CA THR A 79 9.70 -5.82 -20.16
C THR A 79 9.99 -6.61 -21.44
N ASP A 80 8.96 -7.03 -22.17
CA ASP A 80 9.14 -7.58 -23.51
C ASP A 80 9.79 -6.54 -24.44
N LEU A 81 10.49 -6.99 -25.49
CA LEU A 81 11.18 -6.15 -26.47
C LEU A 81 10.22 -5.26 -27.27
N THR A 82 8.93 -5.60 -27.26
CA THR A 82 7.83 -4.82 -27.85
C THR A 82 7.42 -3.62 -26.99
N GLY A 83 7.85 -3.56 -25.73
CA GLY A 83 7.46 -2.51 -24.78
C GLY A 83 6.07 -2.67 -24.18
N GLU A 84 5.28 -3.66 -24.63
CA GLU A 84 3.94 -3.97 -24.11
C GLU A 84 4.04 -5.05 -23.03
N ALA A 85 4.59 -4.71 -21.87
CA ALA A 85 4.29 -5.49 -20.66
C ALA A 85 2.96 -4.99 -20.09
N ALA A 86 1.85 -5.46 -20.63
CA ALA A 86 0.57 -5.39 -19.93
C ALA A 86 0.63 -6.36 -18.73
N ASP A 87 1.24 -5.94 -17.63
CA ASP A 87 1.08 -6.63 -16.35
C ASP A 87 -0.29 -6.24 -15.79
N ASP A 88 -1.35 -6.88 -16.29
CA ASP A 88 -2.73 -6.67 -15.83
C ASP A 88 -2.84 -6.76 -14.30
N GLY A 89 -2.00 -7.59 -13.67
CA GLY A 89 -1.93 -7.71 -12.23
C GLY A 89 -1.34 -6.48 -11.54
N ALA A 90 -0.44 -5.72 -12.18
CA ALA A 90 0.08 -4.46 -11.67
C ALA A 90 -1.00 -3.37 -11.69
N ASP A 91 -1.79 -3.31 -12.76
CA ASP A 91 -2.88 -2.35 -12.92
C ASP A 91 -4.00 -2.58 -11.90
N ILE A 92 -4.40 -3.84 -11.70
CA ILE A 92 -5.38 -4.21 -10.66
C ILE A 92 -4.85 -3.86 -9.26
N ALA A 93 -3.56 -4.14 -8.98
CA ALA A 93 -2.96 -3.80 -7.70
C ALA A 93 -2.93 -2.29 -7.45
N LEU A 94 -2.59 -1.49 -8.45
CA LEU A 94 -2.59 -0.04 -8.35
C LEU A 94 -4.01 0.51 -8.15
N PHE A 95 -4.99 -0.03 -8.87
CA PHE A 95 -6.38 0.32 -8.68
C PHE A 95 -6.86 0.01 -7.25
N ALA A 96 -6.61 -1.21 -6.77
CA ALA A 96 -6.97 -1.62 -5.42
C ALA A 96 -6.33 -0.73 -4.34
N ASP A 97 -5.05 -0.37 -4.51
CA ASP A 97 -4.34 0.53 -3.60
C ASP A 97 -4.97 1.92 -3.55
N ARG A 98 -5.39 2.47 -4.69
CA ARG A 98 -6.07 3.78 -4.73
C ARG A 98 -7.42 3.76 -4.03
N ILE A 99 -8.25 2.75 -4.30
CA ILE A 99 -9.56 2.61 -3.66
C ILE A 99 -9.38 2.45 -2.14
N ARG A 100 -8.44 1.61 -1.71
CA ARG A 100 -8.12 1.43 -0.28
C ARG A 100 -7.58 2.70 0.37
N ALA A 101 -6.74 3.47 -0.33
CA ALA A 101 -6.25 4.75 0.18
C ALA A 101 -7.40 5.74 0.43
N ARG A 102 -8.40 5.79 -0.45
CA ARG A 102 -9.55 6.72 -0.34
C ARG A 102 -10.63 6.24 0.63
N LEU A 103 -10.98 4.96 0.59
CA LEU A 103 -12.16 4.39 1.27
C LEU A 103 -11.81 3.53 2.49
N GLY A 104 -10.53 3.26 2.71
CA GLY A 104 -10.03 2.45 3.83
C GLY A 104 -9.61 1.04 3.41
N GLU A 105 -8.87 0.39 4.32
CA GLU A 105 -8.23 -0.92 4.11
C GLU A 105 -9.20 -2.04 3.70
N SER A 106 -10.43 -2.00 4.22
CA SER A 106 -11.47 -3.01 3.97
C SER A 106 -12.26 -2.79 2.66
N ALA A 107 -11.95 -1.75 1.89
CA ALA A 107 -12.72 -1.39 0.69
C ALA A 107 -12.49 -2.34 -0.49
N VAL A 108 -11.31 -2.96 -0.57
CA VAL A 108 -10.98 -3.97 -1.59
C VAL A 108 -10.39 -5.18 -0.90
N LEU A 109 -11.08 -6.29 -1.04
CA LEU A 109 -10.74 -7.56 -0.42
C LEU A 109 -10.46 -8.61 -1.50
N GLN A 110 -9.68 -9.62 -1.15
CA GLN A 110 -9.43 -10.78 -2.01
C GLN A 110 -9.70 -12.08 -1.24
N PRO A 111 -10.27 -13.09 -1.91
CA PRO A 111 -10.32 -14.44 -1.36
C PRO A 111 -8.93 -15.06 -1.45
N VAL A 112 -8.49 -15.67 -0.35
CA VAL A 112 -7.26 -16.47 -0.29
C VAL A 112 -7.59 -17.89 0.16
N PRO A 113 -7.03 -18.91 -0.50
CA PRO A 113 -7.21 -20.29 -0.06
C PRO A 113 -6.58 -20.50 1.32
N VAL A 114 -7.25 -21.27 2.16
CA VAL A 114 -6.76 -21.66 3.49
C VAL A 114 -6.96 -23.15 3.68
N GLU A 115 -6.00 -23.81 4.33
CA GLU A 115 -6.08 -25.24 4.64
C GLU A 115 -7.25 -25.52 5.59
N SER A 116 -8.24 -26.22 5.05
CA SER A 116 -9.42 -26.65 5.79
C SER A 116 -10.01 -27.91 5.16
N HIS A 117 -10.44 -28.85 6.00
CA HIS A 117 -11.20 -30.02 5.56
C HIS A 117 -12.71 -29.74 5.40
N LEU A 118 -13.16 -28.56 5.81
CA LEU A 118 -14.54 -28.09 5.59
C LEU A 118 -14.55 -27.11 4.40
N PRO A 119 -15.28 -27.39 3.31
CA PRO A 119 -15.32 -26.54 2.12
C PRO A 119 -15.72 -25.09 2.41
N GLU A 120 -16.66 -24.89 3.33
CA GLU A 120 -17.16 -23.57 3.75
C GLU A 120 -16.09 -22.72 4.46
N ARG A 121 -14.99 -23.35 4.89
CA ARG A 121 -13.85 -22.74 5.59
C ARG A 121 -12.55 -22.77 4.77
N ALA A 122 -12.60 -23.22 3.52
CA ALA A 122 -11.43 -23.33 2.65
C ALA A 122 -10.98 -21.99 2.03
N VAL A 123 -11.69 -20.90 2.32
CA VAL A 123 -11.39 -19.55 1.82
C VAL A 123 -11.48 -18.55 2.96
N ALA A 124 -10.47 -17.68 3.07
CA ALA A 124 -10.53 -16.48 3.90
C ALA A 124 -10.61 -15.23 3.01
N ILE A 125 -11.27 -14.19 3.52
CA ILE A 125 -11.32 -12.87 2.87
C ILE A 125 -10.33 -11.96 3.59
N VAL A 126 -9.34 -11.46 2.88
CA VAL A 126 -8.28 -10.58 3.42
C VAL A 126 -8.20 -9.28 2.61
N PRO A 127 -7.65 -8.18 3.16
CA PRO A 127 -7.37 -6.98 2.39
C PRO A 127 -6.49 -7.28 1.17
N PHE A 128 -6.74 -6.58 0.05
CA PHE A 128 -6.00 -6.81 -1.20
C PHE A 128 -4.47 -6.57 -1.06
N SER A 129 -4.05 -5.77 -0.07
CA SER A 129 -2.64 -5.53 0.21
C SER A 129 -1.93 -6.63 0.99
N GLU A 130 -2.66 -7.55 1.60
CA GLU A 130 -2.04 -8.67 2.29
C GLU A 130 -1.47 -9.63 1.25
N ALA A 131 -0.18 -9.97 1.37
CA ALA A 131 0.40 -10.98 0.48
C ALA A 131 -0.26 -12.33 0.80
N PRO A 132 -0.74 -13.08 -0.21
CA PRO A 132 -1.32 -14.40 0.03
C PRO A 132 -0.27 -15.29 0.69
N ARG A 133 -0.57 -15.77 1.89
CA ARG A 133 0.27 -16.76 2.57
C ARG A 133 0.16 -18.06 1.79
N ARG A 134 1.18 -18.39 1.01
CA ARG A 134 1.33 -19.73 0.45
C ARG A 134 1.64 -20.67 1.62
N THR A 135 0.65 -21.41 2.10
CA THR A 135 0.94 -22.60 2.90
C THR A 135 1.39 -23.68 1.92
N THR A 136 2.68 -24.03 1.97
CA THR A 136 3.16 -25.22 1.28
C THR A 136 2.64 -26.41 2.07
N PRO A 137 1.92 -27.37 1.46
CA PRO A 137 1.59 -28.60 2.16
C PRO A 137 2.89 -29.35 2.50
N PRO A 138 2.94 -30.05 3.66
CA PRO A 138 4.09 -30.87 4.06
C PRO A 138 4.35 -32.05 3.11
#